data_AF-A0A2D5ZFZ8-F1
#
_entry.id   AF-A0A2D5ZFZ8-F1
#
_cell.length_a   1.000
_cell.length_b   1.000
_cell.length_c   1.000
_cell.angle_alpha   90.00
_cell.angle_beta   90.00
_cell.angle_gamma   90.00
#
_symmetry.space_group_name_H-M   'P 1'
#
loop_
_entity.id
_entity.type
_entity.pdbx_description
1 polymer ?
#
loop_
_entity_poly.entity_id
_entity_poly.type
_entity_poly.pdbx_seq_one_letter_code
_entity_poly.pdbx_strand_id
1 'polypeptide(L)'
;MDSRHLWDWSLGSNLVSARCVWVGAAGLIVFLLVVRALLRLRRTEGASRAAWSGDRGTASFEFVLLSPILLLSVLTLVQTALVMSGNLYVHYAAFCATRAAIVQIPRDDVLDEPANVIAQSRSSGKLSTIRRAAVFALVPVGGRMPEANEDAEAWVAALANMYESYGRTPPNWVERLAGQRLSYVDAHTAVYLLEVGEDAAGDVDYDELEDGEAMAYGPKDPVAVRVTHDLNLSIPYAKAIFADEVPDYGEARFVQATVRAHYTLTNEGISDRLPPRPAIPREP
;
A
#
# COMPACT_ATOMS: atom_id res chain seq x y z
N MET A 1 -7.63 -20.62 -12.20
CA MET A 1 -7.05 -19.27 -12.07
C MET A 1 -7.75 -18.38 -13.08
N ASP A 2 -8.89 -17.84 -12.66
CA ASP A 2 -9.71 -16.98 -13.51
C ASP A 2 -9.16 -15.55 -13.40
N SER A 3 -8.66 -14.99 -14.50
CA SER A 3 -8.01 -13.67 -14.54
C SER A 3 -8.99 -12.49 -14.44
N ARG A 4 -10.27 -12.79 -14.18
CA ARG A 4 -11.36 -11.82 -14.10
C ARG A 4 -11.48 -11.12 -12.73
N HIS A 5 -10.89 -11.67 -11.66
CA HIS A 5 -10.91 -11.06 -10.32
C HIS A 5 -9.76 -10.08 -10.01
N LEU A 6 -8.75 -9.96 -10.89
CA LEU A 6 -7.62 -9.06 -10.65
C LEU A 6 -7.96 -7.56 -10.84
N TRP A 7 -9.18 -7.24 -11.30
CA TRP A 7 -9.59 -5.88 -11.66
C TRP A 7 -11.02 -5.52 -11.27
N ASP A 8 -11.58 -6.10 -10.20
CA ASP A 8 -12.90 -5.69 -9.74
C ASP A 8 -12.85 -4.33 -9.01
N TRP A 9 -12.55 -3.28 -9.79
CA TRP A 9 -12.73 -1.88 -9.45
C TRP A 9 -14.20 -1.47 -9.55
N SER A 10 -15.16 -2.39 -9.82
CA SER A 10 -16.45 -2.02 -10.41
C SER A 10 -17.32 -1.13 -9.50
N LEU A 11 -17.29 -1.30 -8.17
CA LEU A 11 -18.10 -0.48 -7.27
C LEU A 11 -17.48 0.90 -6.93
N GLY A 12 -16.14 1.02 -6.93
CA GLY A 12 -15.44 2.31 -6.82
C GLY A 12 -15.27 3.05 -8.15
N SER A 13 -15.37 2.33 -9.28
CA SER A 13 -15.09 2.86 -10.62
C SER A 13 -16.03 3.98 -11.05
N ASN A 14 -17.29 3.98 -10.59
CA ASN A 14 -18.26 5.04 -10.92
C ASN A 14 -17.92 6.37 -10.23
N LEU A 15 -17.45 6.33 -8.98
CA LEU A 15 -17.05 7.53 -8.25
C LEU A 15 -15.69 8.06 -8.72
N VAL A 16 -14.72 7.16 -8.96
CA VAL A 16 -13.40 7.53 -9.49
C VAL A 16 -13.52 8.06 -10.92
N SER A 17 -14.34 7.45 -11.78
CA SER A 17 -14.58 7.97 -13.14
C SER A 17 -15.30 9.32 -13.11
N ALA A 18 -16.30 9.51 -12.25
CA ALA A 18 -16.96 10.79 -12.09
C ALA A 18 -15.99 11.88 -11.62
N ARG A 19 -15.14 11.60 -10.62
CA ARG A 19 -14.11 12.53 -10.12
C ARG A 19 -13.08 12.86 -11.21
N CYS A 20 -12.61 11.86 -11.96
CA CYS A 20 -11.70 12.08 -13.09
C CYS A 20 -12.33 12.96 -14.19
N VAL A 21 -13.61 12.76 -14.50
CA VAL A 21 -14.34 13.59 -15.47
C VAL A 21 -14.47 15.02 -14.96
N TRP A 22 -14.80 15.22 -13.67
CA TRP A 22 -14.90 16.56 -13.08
C TRP A 22 -13.55 17.28 -13.00
N VAL A 23 -12.47 16.59 -12.62
CA VAL A 23 -11.11 17.16 -12.61
C VAL A 23 -10.66 17.49 -14.03
N GLY A 24 -10.95 16.61 -15.00
CA GLY A 24 -10.69 16.86 -16.42
C GLY A 24 -11.47 18.06 -16.95
N ALA A 25 -12.76 18.17 -16.61
CA ALA A 25 -13.60 19.30 -16.98
C ALA A 25 -13.15 20.60 -16.32
N ALA A 26 -12.80 20.59 -15.04
CA ALA A 26 -12.27 21.74 -14.32
C ALA A 26 -10.93 22.19 -14.91
N GLY A 27 -10.02 21.25 -15.20
CA GLY A 27 -8.76 21.51 -15.89
C GLY A 27 -8.98 22.12 -17.28
N LEU A 28 -9.95 21.60 -18.05
CA LEU A 28 -10.34 22.15 -19.35
C LEU A 28 -10.92 23.56 -19.21
N ILE A 29 -11.76 23.83 -18.20
CA ILE A 29 -12.31 25.16 -17.93
C ILE A 29 -11.19 26.15 -17.59
N VAL A 30 -10.27 25.79 -16.69
CA VAL A 30 -9.12 26.63 -16.34
C VAL A 30 -8.27 26.89 -17.57
N PHE A 31 -7.99 25.86 -18.38
CA PHE A 31 -7.28 26.01 -19.64
C PHE A 31 -8.00 26.97 -20.59
N LEU A 32 -9.32 26.81 -20.79
CA LEU A 32 -10.12 27.70 -21.63
C LEU A 32 -10.17 29.14 -21.10
N LEU A 33 -10.21 29.34 -19.78
CA LEU A 33 -10.16 30.65 -19.15
C LEU A 33 -8.81 31.33 -19.35
N VAL A 34 -7.71 30.59 -19.21
CA VAL A 34 -6.35 31.07 -19.49
C VAL A 34 -6.22 31.44 -20.97
N VAL A 35 -6.64 30.55 -21.88
CA VAL A 35 -6.65 30.83 -23.33
C VAL A 35 -7.50 32.05 -23.65
N ARG A 36 -8.70 32.18 -23.07
CA ARG A 36 -9.59 33.32 -23.29
C ARG A 36 -9.00 34.62 -22.73
N ALA A 37 -8.34 34.59 -21.58
CA ALA A 37 -7.65 35.74 -21.00
C ALA A 37 -6.51 36.20 -21.92
N LEU A 38 -5.69 35.26 -22.42
CA LEU A 38 -4.61 35.53 -23.37
C LEU A 38 -5.15 36.13 -24.69
N LEU A 39 -6.25 35.60 -25.22
CA LEU A 39 -6.88 36.13 -26.43
C LEU A 39 -7.49 37.53 -26.22
N ARG A 40 -8.01 37.84 -25.02
CA ARG A 40 -8.50 39.18 -24.68
C ARG A 40 -7.38 40.20 -24.58
N LEU A 41 -6.28 39.85 -23.91
CA LEU A 41 -5.07 40.69 -23.82
C LEU A 41 -4.51 41.01 -25.22
N ARG A 42 -4.45 40.00 -26.10
CA ARG A 42 -4.06 40.18 -27.52
C ARG A 42 -4.95 41.15 -28.29
N ARG A 43 -6.25 41.22 -27.98
CA ARG A 43 -7.20 42.14 -28.65
C ARG A 43 -7.06 43.58 -28.17
N THR A 44 -6.78 43.80 -26.89
CA THR A 44 -6.57 45.14 -26.34
C THR A 44 -5.25 45.78 -26.79
N GLU A 45 -4.23 44.97 -27.06
CA GLU A 45 -2.92 45.44 -27.54
C GLU A 45 -2.94 45.91 -29.00
N GLY A 46 -4.00 45.64 -29.77
CA GLY A 46 -4.18 46.15 -31.12
C GLY A 46 -4.17 47.69 -31.23
N ALA A 47 -4.45 48.40 -30.13
CA ALA A 47 -4.40 49.86 -30.07
C ALA A 47 -3.05 50.44 -29.57
N SER A 48 -2.16 49.62 -29.00
CA SER A 48 -0.88 50.07 -28.40
C SER A 48 0.38 49.57 -29.11
N ARG A 49 0.23 48.97 -30.31
CA ARG A 49 1.34 48.45 -31.16
C ARG A 49 2.40 49.47 -31.57
N ALA A 50 2.23 50.76 -31.28
CA ALA A 50 3.25 51.78 -31.56
C ALA A 50 4.35 51.88 -30.47
N ALA A 51 4.16 51.31 -29.27
CA ALA A 51 5.07 51.59 -28.14
C ALA A 51 6.10 50.48 -27.83
N TRP A 52 5.86 49.21 -28.20
CA TRP A 52 6.68 48.07 -27.76
C TRP A 52 7.26 47.26 -28.93
N SER A 53 8.16 47.84 -29.70
CA SER A 53 9.00 47.13 -30.69
C SER A 53 10.12 46.29 -30.05
N GLY A 54 9.86 45.71 -28.87
CA GLY A 54 10.80 44.89 -28.11
C GLY A 54 10.41 43.41 -28.12
N ASP A 55 10.54 42.74 -29.28
CA ASP A 55 10.19 41.32 -29.48
C ASP A 55 10.89 40.31 -28.53
N ARG A 56 11.87 40.75 -27.73
CA ARG A 56 12.60 39.88 -26.79
C ARG A 56 11.81 39.51 -25.52
N GLY A 57 10.72 40.22 -25.19
CA GLY A 57 9.96 39.96 -23.96
C GLY A 57 8.94 38.82 -24.06
N THR A 58 8.26 38.70 -25.21
CA THR A 58 7.07 37.84 -25.37
C THR A 58 7.37 36.35 -25.20
N ALA A 59 8.50 35.88 -25.75
CA ALA A 59 8.89 34.47 -25.64
C ALA A 59 9.17 34.04 -24.18
N SER A 60 9.72 34.94 -23.36
CA SER A 60 9.97 34.65 -21.94
C SER A 60 8.66 34.54 -21.16
N PHE A 61 7.67 35.37 -21.46
CA PHE A 61 6.35 35.31 -20.84
C PHE A 61 5.57 34.03 -21.23
N GLU A 62 5.64 33.61 -22.49
CA GLU A 62 5.01 32.37 -22.94
C GLU A 62 5.59 31.13 -22.22
N PHE A 63 6.91 31.09 -22.02
CA PHE A 63 7.57 30.01 -21.29
C PHE A 63 7.18 29.98 -19.81
N VAL A 64 7.15 31.14 -19.15
CA VAL A 64 6.78 31.25 -17.73
C VAL A 64 5.34 30.78 -17.49
N LEU A 65 4.43 31.04 -18.43
CA LEU A 65 3.03 30.60 -18.32
C LEU A 65 2.84 29.09 -18.51
N LEU A 66 3.67 28.44 -19.32
CA LEU A 66 3.62 26.99 -19.54
C LEU A 66 4.25 26.19 -18.40
N SER A 67 5.22 26.79 -17.69
CA SER A 67 6.00 26.10 -16.65
C SER A 67 5.14 25.46 -15.54
N PRO A 68 4.14 26.13 -14.93
CA PRO A 68 3.30 25.52 -13.90
C PRO A 68 2.47 24.34 -14.42
N ILE A 69 1.96 24.42 -15.65
CA ILE A 69 1.15 23.35 -16.26
C ILE A 69 2.01 22.10 -16.46
N LEU A 70 3.23 22.28 -16.98
CA LEU A 70 4.17 21.19 -17.18
C LEU A 70 4.59 20.59 -15.83
N LEU A 71 4.90 21.42 -14.84
CA LEU A 71 5.27 20.98 -13.50
C LEU A 71 4.16 20.15 -12.84
N LEU A 72 2.91 20.62 -12.91
CA LEU A 72 1.76 19.89 -12.40
C LEU A 72 1.61 18.53 -13.07
N SER A 73 1.75 18.49 -14.40
CA SER A 73 1.63 17.26 -15.19
C SER A 73 2.70 16.22 -14.84
N VAL A 74 3.96 16.64 -14.74
CA VAL A 74 5.09 15.76 -14.42
C VAL A 74 4.94 15.16 -13.03
N LEU A 75 4.62 15.99 -12.04
CA LEU A 75 4.42 15.53 -10.68
C LEU A 75 3.20 14.61 -10.56
N THR A 76 2.08 14.87 -11.26
CA THR A 76 0.95 13.92 -11.31
C THR A 76 1.41 12.57 -11.86
N LEU A 77 2.21 12.54 -12.94
CA LEU A 77 2.76 11.30 -13.49
C LEU A 77 3.63 10.56 -12.47
N VAL A 78 4.50 11.29 -11.75
CA VAL A 78 5.33 10.72 -10.67
C VAL A 78 4.45 10.13 -9.57
N GLN A 79 3.39 10.81 -9.12
CA GLN A 79 2.48 10.26 -8.12
C GLN A 79 1.77 9.01 -8.63
N THR A 80 1.28 8.99 -9.86
CA THR A 80 0.65 7.81 -10.47
C THR A 80 1.60 6.62 -10.47
N ALA A 81 2.87 6.84 -10.85
CA ALA A 81 3.89 5.80 -10.82
C ALA A 81 4.16 5.29 -9.40
N LEU A 82 4.19 6.18 -8.40
CA LEU A 82 4.36 5.81 -6.99
C LEU A 82 3.15 4.99 -6.47
N VAL A 83 1.93 5.38 -6.81
CA VAL A 83 0.71 4.63 -6.44
C VAL A 83 0.69 3.27 -7.10
N MET A 84 1.03 3.18 -8.39
CA MET A 84 1.12 1.90 -9.11
C MET A 84 2.18 0.98 -8.50
N SER A 85 3.35 1.53 -8.14
CA SER A 85 4.38 0.76 -7.45
C SER A 85 3.89 0.30 -6.08
N GLY A 86 3.27 1.18 -5.29
CA GLY A 86 2.64 0.84 -4.02
C GLY A 86 1.65 -0.32 -4.15
N ASN A 87 0.80 -0.29 -5.17
CA ASN A 87 -0.15 -1.36 -5.44
C ASN A 87 0.53 -2.73 -5.66
N LEU A 88 1.61 -2.76 -6.45
CA LEU A 88 2.41 -3.97 -6.66
C LEU A 88 2.97 -4.53 -5.34
N TYR A 89 3.47 -3.65 -4.47
CA TYR A 89 4.00 -4.05 -3.16
C TYR A 89 2.92 -4.56 -2.21
N VAL A 90 1.68 -4.05 -2.28
CA VAL A 90 0.56 -4.55 -1.46
C VAL A 90 0.14 -5.96 -1.88
N HIS A 91 0.10 -6.26 -3.19
CA HIS A 91 -0.09 -7.64 -3.66
C HIS A 91 1.05 -8.56 -3.20
N TYR A 92 2.29 -8.10 -3.27
CA TYR A 92 3.43 -8.87 -2.78
C TYR A 92 3.36 -9.09 -1.26
N ALA A 93 2.91 -8.09 -0.51
CA ALA A 93 2.71 -8.19 0.94
C ALA A 93 1.61 -9.19 1.29
N ALA A 94 0.50 -9.21 0.55
CA ALA A 94 -0.54 -10.24 0.70
C ALA A 94 0.03 -11.64 0.45
N PHE A 95 0.81 -11.83 -0.61
CA PHE A 95 1.52 -13.09 -0.86
C PHE A 95 2.45 -13.49 0.30
N CYS A 96 3.28 -12.57 0.79
CA CYS A 96 4.18 -12.81 1.92
C CYS A 96 3.42 -13.18 3.21
N ALA A 97 2.30 -12.51 3.48
CA ALA A 97 1.45 -12.78 4.62
C ALA A 97 0.80 -14.16 4.52
N THR A 98 0.23 -14.51 3.36
CA THR A 98 -0.36 -15.85 3.15
C THR A 98 0.69 -16.94 3.28
N ARG A 99 1.92 -16.72 2.79
CA ARG A 99 3.03 -17.66 2.98
C ARG A 99 3.46 -17.80 4.44
N ALA A 100 3.43 -16.72 5.21
CA ALA A 100 3.65 -16.81 6.65
C ALA A 100 2.50 -17.58 7.31
N ALA A 101 1.26 -17.34 6.90
CA ALA A 101 0.07 -17.96 7.48
C ALA A 101 0.09 -19.49 7.35
N ILE A 102 0.39 -20.04 6.17
CA ILE A 102 0.46 -21.50 5.99
C ILE A 102 1.53 -22.18 6.84
N VAL A 103 2.52 -21.43 7.34
CA VAL A 103 3.56 -21.95 8.25
C VAL A 103 3.21 -21.70 9.71
N GLN A 104 2.58 -20.57 10.05
CA GLN A 104 2.24 -20.23 11.43
C GLN A 104 0.98 -20.94 11.92
N ILE A 105 -0.04 -21.12 11.07
CA ILE A 105 -1.31 -21.76 11.46
C ILE A 105 -1.08 -23.19 12.00
N PRO A 106 -0.31 -24.07 11.33
CA PRO A 106 -0.09 -25.43 11.82
C PRO A 106 0.79 -25.53 13.06
N ARG A 107 1.47 -24.45 13.46
CA ARG A 107 2.33 -24.47 14.64
C ARG A 107 1.48 -24.61 15.90
N ASP A 108 2.03 -25.38 16.83
CA ASP A 108 1.57 -25.50 18.20
C ASP A 108 2.27 -24.39 18.98
N ASP A 109 1.58 -23.27 19.20
CA ASP A 109 2.14 -22.16 19.97
C ASP A 109 1.85 -22.40 21.45
N VAL A 110 2.84 -22.13 22.30
CA VAL A 110 2.75 -22.40 23.75
C VAL A 110 1.80 -21.42 24.43
N LEU A 111 1.48 -20.30 23.78
CA LEU A 111 0.66 -19.19 24.27
C LEU A 111 -0.80 -19.26 23.78
N ASP A 112 -1.48 -20.38 24.07
CA ASP A 112 -2.95 -20.57 23.98
C ASP A 112 -3.61 -20.75 22.60
N GLU A 113 -2.86 -20.80 21.49
CA GLU A 113 -3.42 -21.12 20.17
C GLU A 113 -3.09 -22.57 19.74
N PRO A 114 -4.06 -23.50 19.73
CA PRO A 114 -3.80 -24.88 19.35
C PRO A 114 -3.36 -24.99 17.88
N ALA A 115 -2.70 -26.09 17.54
CA ALA A 115 -2.28 -26.36 16.17
C ALA A 115 -3.47 -26.28 15.19
N ASN A 116 -3.23 -25.64 14.04
CA ASN A 116 -4.23 -25.36 13.00
C ASN A 116 -5.42 -24.48 13.42
N VAL A 117 -5.32 -23.77 14.54
CA VAL A 117 -6.29 -22.75 14.93
C VAL A 117 -5.57 -21.40 15.03
N ILE A 118 -6.24 -20.36 14.57
CA ILE A 118 -5.76 -18.99 14.68
C ILE A 118 -6.94 -18.07 15.01
N ALA A 119 -6.73 -17.17 15.97
CA ALA A 119 -7.69 -16.13 16.30
C ALA A 119 -7.38 -14.85 15.52
N GLN A 120 -8.39 -14.23 14.94
CA GLN A 120 -8.31 -12.88 14.37
C GLN A 120 -8.32 -11.86 15.53
N SER A 121 -7.23 -11.82 16.31
CA SER A 121 -7.09 -10.92 17.43
C SER A 121 -5.68 -10.34 17.52
N ARG A 122 -5.56 -9.10 18.00
CA ARG A 122 -4.25 -8.44 18.19
C ARG A 122 -3.36 -9.17 19.19
N SER A 123 -3.92 -9.98 20.09
CA SER A 123 -3.15 -10.80 21.03
C SER A 123 -2.63 -12.11 20.43
N SER A 124 -3.06 -12.49 19.23
CA SER A 124 -2.60 -13.73 18.58
C SER A 124 -1.13 -13.63 18.18
N GLY A 125 -0.31 -14.53 18.75
CA GLY A 125 1.11 -14.66 18.40
C GLY A 125 1.31 -15.03 16.93
N LYS A 126 0.49 -15.95 16.40
CA LYS A 126 0.53 -16.36 14.99
C LYS A 126 0.15 -15.20 14.07
N LEU A 127 -0.95 -14.50 14.36
CA LEU A 127 -1.40 -13.37 13.54
C LEU A 127 -0.37 -12.22 13.55
N SER A 128 0.25 -11.94 14.70
CA SER A 128 1.29 -10.90 14.80
C SER A 128 2.48 -11.21 13.87
N THR A 129 2.86 -12.49 13.75
CA THR A 129 3.93 -12.94 12.85
C THR A 129 3.53 -12.82 11.39
N ILE A 130 2.28 -13.18 11.05
CA ILE A 130 1.72 -13.01 9.70
C ILE A 130 1.69 -11.52 9.31
N ARG A 131 1.23 -10.66 10.22
CA ARG A 131 1.22 -9.20 10.03
C ARG A 131 2.62 -8.64 9.80
N ARG A 132 3.60 -9.05 10.61
CA ARG A 132 5.01 -8.62 10.44
C ARG A 132 5.55 -8.97 9.06
N ALA A 133 5.19 -10.13 8.50
CA ALA A 133 5.61 -10.50 7.14
C ALA A 133 5.08 -9.53 6.07
N ALA A 134 3.82 -9.09 6.16
CA ALA A 134 3.28 -8.05 5.29
C ALA A 134 3.97 -6.70 5.50
N VAL A 135 4.14 -6.29 6.76
CA VAL A 135 4.75 -5.00 7.13
C VAL A 135 6.17 -4.90 6.56
N PHE A 136 7.01 -5.93 6.71
CA PHE A 136 8.36 -5.91 6.14
C PHE A 136 8.38 -5.80 4.61
N ALA A 137 7.43 -6.44 3.93
CA ALA A 137 7.31 -6.34 2.47
C ALA A 137 6.95 -4.92 1.99
N LEU A 138 6.27 -4.13 2.83
CA LEU A 138 5.77 -2.79 2.50
C LEU A 138 6.73 -1.63 2.85
N VAL A 139 7.78 -1.87 3.63
CA VAL A 139 8.76 -0.83 4.03
C VAL A 139 9.31 0.01 2.85
N PRO A 140 9.59 -0.56 1.65
CA PRO A 140 10.08 0.24 0.52
C PRO A 140 9.13 1.36 0.07
N VAL A 141 7.82 1.14 0.19
CA VAL A 141 6.75 2.07 -0.24
C VAL A 141 6.11 2.85 0.91
N GLY A 142 6.50 2.55 2.15
CA GLY A 142 6.04 3.25 3.34
C GLY A 142 6.35 4.75 3.34
N GLY A 143 5.44 5.53 3.92
CA GLY A 143 5.64 6.93 4.27
C GLY A 143 6.65 7.13 5.40
N ARG A 144 6.49 8.20 6.18
CA ARG A 144 7.34 8.47 7.34
C ARG A 144 6.47 8.91 8.51
N MET A 145 6.73 8.35 9.68
CA MET A 145 6.24 8.89 10.95
C MET A 145 7.38 9.56 11.70
N PRO A 146 7.12 10.68 12.41
CA PRO A 146 8.14 11.39 13.16
C PRO A 146 8.69 10.56 14.33
N GLU A 147 7.86 9.69 14.90
CA GLU A 147 8.21 8.84 16.04
C GLU A 147 8.33 7.38 15.57
N ALA A 148 9.40 6.71 16.03
CA ALA A 148 9.60 5.29 15.82
C ALA A 148 8.95 4.50 16.97
N ASN A 149 8.31 3.38 16.66
CA ASN A 149 7.84 2.42 17.67
C ASN A 149 8.98 1.49 18.10
N GLU A 150 8.80 0.78 19.22
CA GLU A 150 9.82 -0.13 19.81
C GLU A 150 10.31 -1.19 18.81
N ASP A 151 9.37 -1.82 18.08
CA ASP A 151 9.70 -2.80 17.03
C ASP A 151 10.59 -2.19 15.93
N ALA A 152 10.43 -0.91 15.62
CA ALA A 152 11.26 -0.22 14.63
C ALA A 152 12.68 0.07 15.13
N GLU A 153 12.87 0.36 16.42
CA GLU A 153 14.21 0.52 17.00
C GLU A 153 14.97 -0.80 16.98
N ALA A 154 14.32 -1.90 17.36
CA ALA A 154 14.91 -3.24 17.29
C ALA A 154 15.31 -3.62 15.86
N TRP A 155 14.48 -3.26 14.86
CA TRP A 155 14.79 -3.49 13.45
C TRP A 155 15.98 -2.64 12.96
N VAL A 156 16.05 -1.37 13.34
CA VAL A 156 17.18 -0.48 13.02
C VAL A 156 18.49 -1.03 13.61
N ALA A 157 18.46 -1.50 14.85
CA ALA A 157 19.60 -2.13 15.50
C ALA A 157 20.01 -3.43 14.77
N ALA A 158 19.05 -4.26 14.37
CA ALA A 158 19.33 -5.47 13.59
C ALA A 158 19.98 -5.16 12.23
N LEU A 159 19.52 -4.12 11.53
CA LEU A 159 20.15 -3.65 10.29
C LEU A 159 21.56 -3.14 10.52
N ALA A 160 21.79 -2.36 11.58
CA ALA A 160 23.13 -1.88 11.95
C ALA A 160 24.09 -3.05 12.22
N ASN A 161 23.67 -4.01 13.05
CA ASN A 161 24.43 -5.24 13.32
C ASN A 161 24.75 -6.02 12.05
N MET A 162 23.80 -6.10 11.11
CA MET A 162 24.04 -6.74 9.80
C MET A 162 25.17 -6.02 9.04
N TYR A 163 25.15 -4.70 8.93
CA TYR A 163 26.23 -3.95 8.26
C TYR A 163 27.59 -4.15 8.93
N GLU A 164 27.61 -4.11 10.26
CA GLU A 164 28.83 -4.33 11.05
C GLU A 164 29.41 -5.73 10.84
N SER A 165 28.55 -6.75 10.73
CA SER A 165 28.98 -8.13 10.44
C SER A 165 29.70 -8.27 9.09
N TYR A 166 29.38 -7.39 8.14
CA TYR A 166 30.07 -7.29 6.84
C TYR A 166 31.26 -6.32 6.85
N GLY A 167 31.67 -5.81 8.02
CA GLY A 167 32.74 -4.83 8.17
C GLY A 167 32.42 -3.48 7.52
N ARG A 168 31.15 -3.11 7.44
CA ARG A 168 30.69 -1.84 6.84
C ARG A 168 30.00 -0.97 7.89
N THR A 169 30.24 0.34 7.83
CA THR A 169 29.47 1.30 8.62
C THR A 169 28.04 1.38 8.08
N PRO A 170 27.00 1.31 8.92
CA PRO A 170 25.62 1.46 8.46
C PRO A 170 25.43 2.83 7.80
N PRO A 171 24.75 2.90 6.64
CA PRO A 171 24.50 4.17 5.98
C PRO A 171 23.48 5.01 6.75
N ASN A 172 23.61 6.34 6.71
CA ASN A 172 22.78 7.30 7.46
C ASN A 172 21.26 7.11 7.30
N TRP A 173 20.79 6.51 6.21
CA TRP A 173 19.36 6.25 6.02
C TRP A 173 18.83 5.15 6.95
N VAL A 174 19.67 4.21 7.39
CA VAL A 174 19.27 3.15 8.33
C VAL A 174 18.89 3.78 9.66
N GLU A 175 19.75 4.64 10.19
CA GLU A 175 19.51 5.32 11.47
C GLU A 175 18.36 6.33 11.39
N ARG A 176 18.27 7.10 10.29
CA ARG A 176 17.33 8.23 10.20
C ARG A 176 15.97 7.90 9.61
N LEU A 177 15.89 6.94 8.69
CA LEU A 177 14.70 6.73 7.86
C LEU A 177 14.09 5.34 8.00
N ALA A 178 14.89 4.32 8.30
CA ALA A 178 14.37 2.95 8.36
C ALA A 178 13.30 2.82 9.46
N GLY A 179 13.61 3.26 10.68
CA GLY A 179 12.66 3.20 11.79
C GLY A 179 11.36 3.96 11.50
N GLN A 180 11.46 5.20 11.01
CA GLN A 180 10.31 6.04 10.64
C GLN A 180 9.41 5.42 9.56
N ARG A 181 10.00 4.71 8.59
CA ARG A 181 9.26 4.01 7.53
C ARG A 181 8.57 2.78 8.08
N LEU A 182 9.27 1.98 8.89
CA LEU A 182 8.68 0.78 9.48
C LEU A 182 7.51 1.13 10.40
N SER A 183 7.64 2.17 11.23
CA SER A 183 6.55 2.62 12.10
C SER A 183 5.37 3.17 11.31
N TYR A 184 5.61 3.89 10.21
CA TYR A 184 4.53 4.28 9.29
C TYR A 184 3.79 3.04 8.75
N VAL A 185 4.52 2.08 8.22
CA VAL A 185 3.91 0.89 7.61
C VAL A 185 3.15 0.08 8.66
N ASP A 186 3.72 -0.13 9.84
CA ASP A 186 3.04 -0.86 10.90
C ASP A 186 1.71 -0.18 11.29
N ALA A 187 1.70 1.14 11.46
CA ALA A 187 0.50 1.90 11.81
C ALA A 187 -0.56 1.95 10.69
N HIS A 188 -0.14 1.85 9.43
CA HIS A 188 -0.99 1.99 8.25
C HIS A 188 -1.19 0.69 7.47
N THR A 189 -0.89 -0.47 8.07
CA THR A 189 -1.13 -1.79 7.47
C THR A 189 -2.02 -2.62 8.38
N ALA A 190 -3.17 -3.03 7.83
CA ALA A 190 -4.08 -3.97 8.45
C ALA A 190 -4.04 -5.31 7.70
N VAL A 191 -4.09 -6.41 8.44
CA VAL A 191 -4.05 -7.77 7.92
C VAL A 191 -5.23 -8.55 8.48
N TYR A 192 -6.00 -9.17 7.58
CA TYR A 192 -7.21 -9.91 7.90
C TYR A 192 -7.10 -11.31 7.34
N LEU A 193 -7.43 -12.31 8.15
CA LEU A 193 -7.75 -13.65 7.65
C LEU A 193 -9.13 -13.61 6.99
N LEU A 194 -9.25 -14.35 5.90
CA LEU A 194 -10.51 -14.51 5.20
C LEU A 194 -10.95 -15.97 5.26
N GLU A 195 -12.21 -16.20 5.58
CA GLU A 195 -12.87 -17.47 5.35
C GLU A 195 -13.16 -17.60 3.86
N VAL A 196 -12.76 -18.74 3.26
CA VAL A 196 -12.96 -18.99 1.84
C VAL A 196 -14.17 -19.90 1.69
N GLY A 197 -15.26 -19.33 1.19
CA GLY A 197 -16.52 -20.01 0.93
C GLY A 197 -16.77 -20.21 -0.57
N GLU A 198 -17.86 -20.91 -0.87
CA GLU A 198 -18.49 -20.90 -2.20
C GLU A 198 -19.87 -20.27 -2.04
N ASP A 199 -20.20 -19.31 -2.91
CA ASP A 199 -21.51 -18.67 -2.91
C ASP A 199 -22.59 -19.58 -3.53
N ALA A 200 -23.84 -19.10 -3.60
CA ALA A 200 -24.94 -19.86 -4.18
C ALA A 200 -24.77 -20.14 -5.70
N ALA A 201 -23.90 -19.42 -6.39
CA ALA A 201 -23.57 -19.60 -7.80
C ALA A 201 -22.37 -20.54 -8.02
N GLY A 202 -21.67 -20.92 -6.95
CA GLY A 202 -20.43 -21.70 -7.00
C GLY A 202 -19.19 -20.85 -7.29
N ASP A 203 -19.30 -19.52 -7.15
CA ASP A 203 -18.17 -18.61 -7.21
C ASP A 203 -17.48 -18.56 -5.82
N VAL A 204 -16.17 -18.31 -5.81
CA VAL A 204 -15.39 -18.26 -4.56
C VAL A 204 -15.70 -16.96 -3.84
N ASP A 205 -16.20 -17.07 -2.61
CA ASP A 205 -16.47 -15.93 -1.73
C ASP A 205 -15.43 -15.80 -0.63
N TYR A 206 -15.26 -14.58 -0.13
CA TYR A 206 -14.27 -14.24 0.89
C TYR A 206 -14.92 -13.42 2.01
N ASP A 207 -15.18 -14.07 3.13
CA ASP A 207 -15.71 -13.43 4.32
C ASP A 207 -14.59 -13.02 5.27
N GLU A 208 -14.66 -11.81 5.78
CA GLU A 208 -13.69 -11.31 6.76
C GLU A 208 -14.02 -11.89 8.13
N LEU A 209 -13.02 -12.47 8.80
CA LEU A 209 -13.17 -12.90 10.18
C LEU A 209 -13.30 -11.68 11.11
N GLU A 210 -14.26 -11.69 12.03
CA GLU A 210 -14.45 -10.59 12.99
C GLU A 210 -13.35 -10.60 14.07
N ASP A 211 -13.14 -9.44 14.73
CA ASP A 211 -12.14 -9.35 15.80
C ASP A 211 -12.53 -10.25 17.00
N GLY A 212 -11.63 -11.15 17.38
CA GLY A 212 -11.83 -12.15 18.43
C GLY A 212 -12.39 -13.48 17.95
N GLU A 213 -12.83 -13.61 16.69
CA GLU A 213 -13.21 -14.90 16.13
C GLU A 213 -11.98 -15.79 15.88
N ALA A 214 -12.19 -17.10 15.98
CA ALA A 214 -11.15 -18.09 15.74
C ALA A 214 -11.59 -19.06 14.65
N MET A 215 -10.67 -19.33 13.72
CA MET A 215 -10.89 -20.25 12.62
C MET A 215 -9.99 -21.47 12.77
N ALA A 216 -10.57 -22.66 12.61
CA ALA A 216 -9.86 -23.91 12.56
C ALA A 216 -9.66 -24.31 11.09
N TYR A 217 -8.43 -24.66 10.72
CA TYR A 217 -8.09 -25.09 9.37
C TYR A 217 -7.81 -26.59 9.34
N GLY A 218 -8.44 -27.30 8.41
CA GLY A 218 -8.09 -28.66 8.05
C GLY A 218 -6.79 -28.75 7.23
N PRO A 219 -6.25 -29.97 7.07
CA PRO A 219 -5.18 -30.23 6.12
C PRO A 219 -5.65 -29.90 4.70
N LYS A 220 -4.89 -29.06 3.99
CA LYS A 220 -5.20 -28.59 2.63
C LYS A 220 -6.37 -27.62 2.50
N ASP A 221 -6.90 -27.10 3.60
CA ASP A 221 -7.90 -26.05 3.53
C ASP A 221 -7.28 -24.78 2.92
N PRO A 222 -8.03 -24.00 2.13
CA PRO A 222 -7.55 -22.73 1.62
C PRO A 222 -7.35 -21.73 2.76
N VAL A 223 -6.18 -21.09 2.78
CA VAL A 223 -5.84 -19.98 3.68
C VAL A 223 -5.76 -18.74 2.82
N ALA A 224 -6.69 -17.81 3.04
CA ALA A 224 -6.70 -16.52 2.38
C ALA A 224 -6.34 -15.42 3.39
N VAL A 225 -5.44 -14.53 2.97
CA VAL A 225 -5.04 -13.37 3.77
C VAL A 225 -5.22 -12.13 2.93
N ARG A 226 -5.85 -11.11 3.51
CA ARG A 226 -6.00 -9.79 2.92
C ARG A 226 -5.14 -8.78 3.65
N VAL A 227 -4.42 -7.99 2.87
CA VAL A 227 -3.62 -6.86 3.34
C VAL A 227 -4.25 -5.57 2.82
N THR A 228 -4.53 -4.67 3.73
CA THR A 228 -4.97 -3.30 3.47
C THR A 228 -3.85 -2.36 3.90
N HIS A 229 -3.45 -1.45 3.03
CA HIS A 229 -2.40 -0.49 3.33
C HIS A 229 -2.71 0.91 2.80
N ASP A 230 -2.42 1.93 3.62
CA ASP A 230 -2.63 3.33 3.28
C ASP A 230 -1.35 3.97 2.70
N LEU A 231 -1.33 4.15 1.38
CA LEU A 231 -0.21 4.76 0.67
C LEU A 231 -0.13 6.27 0.94
N ASN A 232 1.07 6.73 1.28
CA ASN A 232 1.33 8.15 1.50
C ASN A 232 1.36 8.93 0.17
N LEU A 233 0.45 9.88 0.02
CA LEU A 233 0.41 10.78 -1.15
C LEU A 233 1.29 12.00 -0.87
N SER A 234 2.52 11.97 -1.39
CA SER A 234 3.52 13.02 -1.12
C SER A 234 3.23 14.33 -1.86
N ILE A 235 2.49 14.27 -2.96
CA ILE A 235 2.18 15.44 -3.78
C ILE A 235 0.81 16.02 -3.36
N PRO A 236 0.75 17.26 -2.83
CA PRO A 236 -0.45 17.80 -2.18
C PRO A 236 -1.71 17.79 -3.05
N TYR A 237 -1.62 18.17 -4.32
CA TYR A 237 -2.79 18.21 -5.21
C TYR A 237 -3.16 16.83 -5.76
N ALA A 238 -2.22 15.88 -5.78
CA ALA A 238 -2.54 14.52 -6.17
C ALA A 238 -3.43 13.83 -5.13
N LYS A 239 -3.43 14.32 -3.88
CA LYS A 239 -4.40 13.93 -2.84
C LYS A 239 -5.83 14.16 -3.27
N ALA A 240 -6.12 15.28 -3.93
CA ALA A 240 -7.49 15.56 -4.39
C ALA A 240 -7.98 14.56 -5.45
N ILE A 241 -7.05 13.87 -6.12
CA ILE A 241 -7.35 12.92 -7.20
C ILE A 241 -7.39 11.48 -6.68
N PHE A 242 -6.39 11.10 -5.88
CA PHE A 242 -6.14 9.72 -5.48
C PHE A 242 -6.52 9.38 -4.04
N ALA A 243 -6.77 10.38 -3.17
CA ALA A 243 -7.10 10.07 -1.79
C ALA A 243 -8.50 9.46 -1.70
N ASP A 244 -8.62 8.42 -0.90
CA ASP A 244 -9.90 7.83 -0.56
C ASP A 244 -10.57 8.66 0.54
N GLU A 245 -11.90 8.65 0.54
CA GLU A 245 -12.70 9.33 1.56
C GLU A 245 -12.78 8.43 2.79
N VAL A 246 -12.14 8.84 3.88
CA VAL A 246 -12.20 8.14 5.16
C VAL A 246 -13.38 8.70 5.96
N PRO A 247 -14.46 7.94 6.19
CA PRO A 247 -15.71 8.49 6.74
C PRO A 247 -15.63 8.92 8.21
N ASP A 248 -14.58 8.53 8.95
CA ASP A 248 -14.71 8.32 10.40
C ASP A 248 -13.82 9.22 11.29
N TYR A 249 -13.18 10.24 10.71
CA TYR A 249 -12.48 11.25 11.49
C TYR A 249 -13.11 12.62 11.21
N GLY A 250 -13.79 13.19 12.21
CA GLY A 250 -14.56 14.45 12.14
C GLY A 250 -13.81 15.70 11.64
N GLU A 251 -12.53 15.57 11.28
CA GLU A 251 -11.84 16.45 10.35
C GLU A 251 -11.38 15.61 9.15
N ALA A 252 -12.04 15.75 8.00
CA ALA A 252 -11.72 15.00 6.77
C ALA A 252 -10.28 15.27 6.31
N ARG A 253 -9.33 14.48 6.80
CA ARG A 253 -7.93 14.50 6.37
C ARG A 253 -7.77 13.53 5.20
N PHE A 254 -8.08 14.01 3.99
CA PHE A 254 -7.75 13.34 2.74
C PHE A 254 -6.24 13.29 2.53
N VAL A 255 -5.56 12.24 3.01
CA VAL A 255 -4.09 12.17 2.94
C VAL A 255 -3.59 10.90 2.24
N GLN A 256 -4.40 9.86 2.13
CA GLN A 256 -3.93 8.53 1.79
C GLN A 256 -4.79 7.86 0.71
N ALA A 257 -4.14 6.99 -0.08
CA ALA A 257 -4.82 6.08 -0.99
C ALA A 257 -4.78 4.67 -0.38
N THR A 258 -5.93 4.09 -0.08
CA THR A 258 -6.04 2.78 0.57
C THR A 258 -6.04 1.71 -0.51
N VAL A 259 -5.02 0.86 -0.49
CA VAL A 259 -4.92 -0.29 -1.39
C VAL A 259 -5.23 -1.57 -0.64
N ARG A 260 -6.01 -2.45 -1.26
CA ARG A 260 -6.40 -3.74 -0.71
C ARG A 260 -5.97 -4.83 -1.68
N ALA A 261 -5.30 -5.86 -1.17
CA ALA A 261 -4.99 -7.07 -1.93
C ALA A 261 -5.21 -8.29 -1.06
N HIS A 262 -5.67 -9.38 -1.65
CA HIS A 262 -5.73 -10.68 -0.98
C HIS A 262 -4.96 -11.72 -1.78
N TYR A 263 -4.52 -12.77 -1.10
CA TYR A 263 -3.88 -13.92 -1.73
C TYR A 263 -4.24 -15.20 -0.99
N THR A 264 -4.46 -16.28 -1.74
CA THR A 264 -4.92 -17.58 -1.21
C THR A 264 -3.90 -18.66 -1.52
N LEU A 265 -3.55 -19.46 -0.52
CA LEU A 265 -2.71 -20.65 -0.64
C LEU A 265 -3.34 -21.82 0.11
N THR A 266 -2.97 -23.04 -0.28
CA THR A 266 -3.38 -24.25 0.42
C THR A 266 -2.62 -24.38 1.75
N ASN A 267 -3.32 -24.63 2.86
CA ASN A 267 -2.70 -24.95 4.13
C ASN A 267 -1.86 -26.23 4.00
N GLU A 268 -0.56 -26.14 4.28
CA GLU A 268 0.29 -27.33 4.27
C GLU A 268 -0.13 -28.29 5.40
N GLY A 269 -0.68 -27.77 6.51
CA GLY A 269 -1.55 -28.47 7.47
C GLY A 269 -0.99 -29.72 8.16
N ILE A 270 0.24 -30.12 7.84
CA ILE A 270 0.89 -31.29 8.42
C ILE A 270 1.74 -30.77 9.58
N SER A 271 1.39 -31.23 10.79
CA SER A 271 2.24 -31.02 11.96
C SER A 271 3.61 -31.61 11.67
N ASP A 272 4.64 -30.76 11.67
CA ASP A 272 6.03 -31.13 11.40
C ASP A 272 6.65 -31.94 12.56
N ARG A 273 5.82 -32.49 13.47
CA ARG A 273 6.24 -33.52 14.42
C ARG A 273 6.62 -34.76 13.62
N LEU A 274 7.89 -34.77 13.20
CA LEU A 274 8.54 -35.95 12.67
C LEU A 274 8.24 -37.11 13.63
N PRO A 275 7.92 -38.31 13.09
CA PRO A 275 7.81 -39.48 13.94
C PRO A 275 9.11 -39.60 14.78
N PRO A 276 9.00 -40.08 16.04
CA PRO A 276 10.16 -40.17 16.91
C PRO A 276 11.29 -40.88 16.18
N ARG A 277 12.51 -40.33 16.31
CA ARG A 277 13.70 -40.86 15.62
C ARG A 277 13.73 -42.37 15.79
N PRO A 278 13.79 -43.16 14.70
CA PRO A 278 13.82 -44.61 14.83
C PRO A 278 15.02 -45.00 15.71
N ALA A 279 14.77 -45.83 16.72
CA ALA A 279 15.81 -46.36 17.58
C ALA A 279 16.63 -47.37 16.75
N ILE A 280 17.71 -46.90 16.12
CA ILE A 280 18.67 -47.77 15.45
C ILE A 280 19.53 -48.40 16.55
N PRO A 281 19.46 -49.73 16.77
CA PRO A 281 20.38 -50.39 17.69
C PRO A 281 21.81 -50.16 17.19
N ARG A 282 22.65 -49.53 18.01
CA ARG A 282 24.09 -49.46 17.75
C ARG A 282 24.68 -50.78 18.19
N GLU A 283 25.14 -51.59 17.24
CA GLU A 283 26.00 -52.74 17.57
C GLU A 283 27.29 -52.20 18.21
N PRO A 284 27.75 -52.79 19.33
CA PRO A 284 28.95 -52.38 20.05
C PRO A 284 30.25 -52.64 19.27
#